data_AF-A0A1M5FWN8-F1
#
_entry.id   AF-A0A1M5FWN8-F1
#
_cell.length_a   1.000
_cell.length_b   1.000
_cell.length_c   1.000
_cell.angle_alpha   90.00
_cell.angle_beta   90.00
_cell.angle_gamma   90.00
#
_symmetry.space_group_name_H-M   'P 1'
#
loop_
_entity.id
_entity.type
_entity.pdbx_description
1 polymer ?
#
loop_
_entity_poly.entity_id
_entity_poly.type
_entity_poly.pdbx_seq_one_letter_code
_entity_poly.pdbx_strand_id
1 'polypeptide(L)'
;MEKRIYIRGNILITATHKLKYFDMICLADESYAEDATKVIEGDIVIDNNYETFSDTTYIASGGITQITPREVPDMPEDILATYKYSIENLEKLLTLHLTPEMSFTLNQQLFIGAFGAMEAFLCDMCLCFIKRSPIYTTNYLKICPSLKNEKIKLCDIFEEYTKIESRINECAQDMVYHNLWIVKSIFEGTFNIKFPSISAIVPYIETRHDLVHRNGKSKDGSYAFIDLHKLKSLISEINKFVESTFDAFKECNL
;
A
#
# COMPACT_ATOMS: atom_id res chain seq x y z
N MET A 1 38.08 7.08 -10.29
CA MET A 1 38.32 8.31 -9.50
C MET A 1 36.94 8.83 -9.17
N GLU A 2 36.63 9.03 -7.89
CA GLU A 2 35.32 9.53 -7.47
C GLU A 2 35.08 10.91 -8.11
N LYS A 3 33.94 11.08 -8.79
CA LYS A 3 33.56 12.35 -9.40
C LYS A 3 32.68 13.13 -8.44
N ARG A 4 32.87 14.43 -8.35
CA ARG A 4 32.05 15.32 -7.51
C ARG A 4 31.31 16.29 -8.41
N ILE A 5 29.98 16.26 -8.36
CA ILE A 5 29.14 17.25 -9.05
C ILE A 5 28.57 18.16 -7.97
N TYR A 6 28.94 19.43 -8.00
CA TYR A 6 28.42 20.46 -7.11
C TYR A 6 27.28 21.21 -7.80
N ILE A 7 26.15 21.38 -7.12
CA ILE A 7 24.94 22.03 -7.58
C ILE A 7 24.70 23.24 -6.68
N ARG A 8 24.82 24.45 -7.24
CA ARG A 8 24.43 25.70 -6.57
C ARG A 8 22.91 25.88 -6.61
N GLY A 9 22.21 25.01 -5.88
CA GLY A 9 20.76 24.91 -5.87
C GLY A 9 20.29 23.66 -5.16
N ASN A 10 19.06 23.27 -5.44
CA ASN A 10 18.40 22.09 -4.88
C ASN A 10 18.46 20.91 -5.85
N ILE A 11 18.34 19.69 -5.31
CA ILE A 11 18.11 18.48 -6.11
C ILE A 11 16.71 17.96 -5.82
N LEU A 12 15.91 17.82 -6.87
CA LEU A 12 14.61 17.16 -6.82
C LEU A 12 14.69 15.82 -7.55
N ILE A 13 14.50 14.71 -6.84
CA ILE A 13 14.47 13.38 -7.43
C ILE A 13 13.02 13.01 -7.74
N THR A 14 12.72 12.73 -9.02
CA THR A 14 11.42 12.21 -9.47
C THR A 14 11.53 10.86 -10.16
N ALA A 15 12.75 10.35 -10.33
CA ALA A 15 13.01 9.02 -10.86
C ALA A 15 12.32 7.94 -10.02
N THR A 16 11.65 7.03 -10.72
CA THR A 16 10.95 5.88 -10.13
C THR A 16 11.81 4.62 -10.10
N HIS A 17 12.93 4.64 -10.81
CA HIS A 17 13.91 3.56 -10.81
C HIS A 17 15.01 3.79 -9.77
N LYS A 18 15.73 2.73 -9.41
CA LYS A 18 16.87 2.83 -8.50
C LYS A 18 17.99 3.68 -9.12
N LEU A 19 18.29 4.81 -8.49
CA LEU A 19 19.40 5.68 -8.90
C LEU A 19 20.77 5.04 -8.64
N LYS A 20 21.75 5.44 -9.45
CA LYS A 20 23.15 5.05 -9.29
C LYS A 20 23.96 6.27 -8.87
N TYR A 21 24.43 6.31 -7.64
CA TYR A 21 25.29 7.36 -7.13
C TYR A 21 26.26 6.78 -6.11
N PHE A 22 27.37 7.48 -5.88
CA PHE A 22 28.28 7.17 -4.79
C PHE A 22 27.72 7.72 -3.48
N ASP A 23 27.43 9.02 -3.44
CA ASP A 23 26.81 9.69 -2.28
C ASP A 23 25.99 10.93 -2.70
N MET A 24 25.14 11.43 -1.81
CA MET A 24 24.40 12.68 -1.96
C MET A 24 24.53 13.56 -0.71
N ILE A 25 25.00 14.80 -0.89
CA ILE A 25 25.24 15.75 0.19
C ILE A 25 24.33 16.97 -0.02
N CYS A 26 23.61 17.40 1.02
CA CYS A 26 22.78 18.62 0.99
C CYS A 26 23.33 19.71 1.91
N LEU A 27 22.88 20.95 1.71
CA LEU A 27 23.29 22.12 2.49
C LEU A 27 24.80 22.34 2.51
N ALA A 28 25.48 21.96 1.42
CA ALA A 28 26.92 22.06 1.30
C ALA A 28 27.36 23.50 1.06
N ASP A 29 28.35 23.97 1.81
CA ASP A 29 28.96 25.27 1.57
C ASP A 29 29.82 25.28 0.29
N GLU A 30 30.35 26.45 -0.06
CA GLU A 30 31.09 26.65 -1.30
C GLU A 30 32.46 25.99 -1.36
N SER A 31 33.02 25.50 -0.25
CA SER A 31 34.28 24.77 -0.28
C SER A 31 34.16 23.48 -1.11
N TYR A 32 32.97 22.89 -1.19
CA TYR A 32 32.72 21.71 -2.00
C TYR A 32 32.77 21.97 -3.51
N ALA A 33 32.67 23.24 -3.94
CA ALA A 33 32.80 23.61 -5.35
C ALA A 33 34.27 23.56 -5.84
N GLU A 34 35.24 23.73 -4.93
CA GLU A 34 36.67 23.80 -5.27
C GLU A 34 37.21 22.45 -5.78
N ASP A 35 36.75 21.35 -5.17
CA ASP A 35 37.11 19.98 -5.52
C ASP A 35 36.11 19.33 -6.50
N ALA A 36 35.15 20.11 -7.01
CA ALA A 36 34.11 19.58 -7.87
C ALA A 36 34.66 19.30 -9.28
N THR A 37 34.37 18.10 -9.79
CA THR A 37 34.59 17.75 -11.20
C THR A 37 33.71 18.61 -12.12
N LYS A 38 32.53 19.02 -11.64
CA LYS A 38 31.60 19.87 -12.37
C LYS A 38 30.77 20.70 -11.39
N VAL A 39 30.56 21.97 -11.73
CA VAL A 39 29.60 22.85 -11.05
C VAL A 39 28.38 23.07 -11.94
N ILE A 40 27.18 22.98 -11.37
CA ILE A 40 25.90 23.25 -12.03
C ILE A 40 25.21 24.38 -11.26
N GLU A 41 24.77 25.39 -11.98
CA GLU A 41 24.03 26.53 -11.40
C GLU A 41 22.52 26.26 -11.42
N GLY A 42 21.85 26.54 -10.30
CA GLY A 42 20.41 26.36 -10.15
C GLY A 42 19.99 24.95 -9.74
N ASP A 43 18.67 24.75 -9.66
CA ASP A 43 18.08 23.48 -9.25
C ASP A 43 18.17 22.43 -10.35
N ILE A 44 18.35 21.16 -9.96
CA ILE A 44 18.28 20.02 -10.89
C ILE A 44 17.14 19.09 -10.55
N VAL A 45 16.54 18.49 -11.59
CA VAL A 45 15.55 17.43 -11.46
C VAL A 45 16.16 16.12 -11.99
N ILE A 46 16.29 15.12 -11.13
CA ILE A 46 16.70 13.77 -11.50
C ILE A 46 15.44 12.95 -11.77
N ASP A 47 15.02 12.92 -13.04
CA ASP A 47 13.89 12.13 -13.53
C ASP A 47 14.35 10.79 -14.14
N ASN A 48 13.43 10.03 -14.75
CA ASN A 48 13.75 8.74 -15.36
C ASN A 48 14.69 8.82 -16.59
N ASN A 49 14.90 10.02 -17.14
CA ASN A 49 15.80 10.25 -18.28
C ASN A 49 17.14 10.87 -17.83
N TYR A 50 17.28 11.23 -16.56
CA TYR A 50 18.51 11.81 -16.02
C TYR A 50 19.51 10.71 -15.65
N GLU A 51 20.62 10.61 -16.40
CA GLU A 51 21.66 9.62 -16.13
C GLU A 51 22.44 9.94 -14.84
N THR A 52 22.50 8.96 -13.95
CA THR A 52 23.30 9.00 -12.72
C THR A 52 24.37 7.89 -12.73
N PHE A 53 25.48 8.09 -12.02
CA PHE A 53 26.64 7.20 -12.05
C PHE A 53 27.09 6.80 -10.65
N SER A 54 27.37 5.51 -10.44
CA SER A 54 27.77 4.93 -9.16
C SER A 54 29.13 5.41 -8.62
N ASP A 55 29.92 6.09 -9.45
CA ASP A 55 31.21 6.68 -9.09
C ASP A 55 31.12 8.19 -8.81
N THR A 56 29.90 8.73 -8.73
CA THR A 56 29.66 10.18 -8.66
C THR A 56 28.91 10.56 -7.38
N THR A 57 29.46 11.54 -6.66
CA THR A 57 28.85 12.20 -5.50
C THR A 57 28.16 13.48 -5.96
N TYR A 58 26.85 13.58 -5.68
CA TYR A 58 26.03 14.76 -6.01
C TYR A 58 25.89 15.65 -4.78
N ILE A 59 26.32 16.90 -4.88
CA ILE A 59 26.45 17.81 -3.74
C ILE A 59 25.59 19.04 -4.03
N ALA A 60 24.57 19.29 -3.23
CA ALA A 60 23.67 20.43 -3.35
C ALA A 60 24.00 21.48 -2.28
N SER A 61 24.11 22.75 -2.67
CA SER A 61 24.18 23.86 -1.70
C SER A 61 22.84 24.11 -1.01
N GLY A 62 21.74 23.73 -1.65
CA GLY A 62 20.39 23.74 -1.10
C GLY A 62 19.95 22.37 -0.56
N GLY A 63 18.64 22.14 -0.58
CA GLY A 63 18.03 20.89 -0.13
C GLY A 63 18.08 19.78 -1.19
N ILE A 64 17.93 18.55 -0.73
CA ILE A 64 17.68 17.38 -1.57
C ILE A 64 16.34 16.78 -1.13
N THR A 65 15.46 16.52 -2.08
CA THR A 65 14.19 15.85 -1.82
C THR A 65 13.85 14.85 -2.92
N GLN A 66 13.01 13.88 -2.58
CA GLN A 66 12.50 12.90 -3.53
C GLN A 66 10.98 12.95 -3.53
N ILE A 67 10.39 13.06 -4.71
CA ILE A 67 8.97 12.90 -4.96
C ILE A 67 8.81 11.57 -5.71
N THR A 68 8.48 10.52 -4.96
CA THR A 68 7.98 9.28 -5.53
C THR A 68 6.51 9.48 -5.92
N PRO A 69 6.08 9.09 -7.14
CA PRO A 69 4.67 9.05 -7.48
C PRO A 69 3.92 8.22 -6.44
N ARG A 70 2.95 8.84 -5.75
CA ARG A 70 2.08 8.18 -4.77
C ARG A 70 1.18 7.18 -5.50
N GLU A 71 1.58 5.92 -5.52
CA GLU A 71 0.68 4.82 -5.89
C GLU A 71 0.20 4.05 -4.66
N VAL A 72 0.93 4.09 -3.54
CA VAL A 72 0.56 3.45 -2.25
C VAL A 72 1.02 4.37 -1.11
N PRO A 73 0.26 4.53 -0.01
CA PRO A 73 0.75 5.29 1.14
C PRO A 73 1.98 4.61 1.76
N ASP A 74 3.09 5.35 1.89
CA ASP A 74 4.36 4.81 2.41
C ASP A 74 4.34 4.55 3.94
N MET A 75 3.37 5.13 4.65
CA MET A 75 3.24 5.09 6.10
C MET A 75 1.93 4.38 6.53
N PRO A 76 1.99 3.34 7.38
CA PRO A 76 0.84 2.65 7.93
C PRO A 76 -0.17 3.59 8.57
N GLU A 77 0.30 4.65 9.24
CA GLU A 77 -0.53 5.66 9.87
C GLU A 77 -1.43 6.38 8.85
N ASP A 78 -0.91 6.67 7.65
CA ASP A 78 -1.68 7.29 6.56
C ASP A 78 -2.72 6.31 5.99
N ILE A 79 -2.39 5.02 5.92
CA ILE A 79 -3.33 3.96 5.51
C ILE A 79 -4.49 3.89 6.51
N LEU A 80 -4.18 3.85 7.81
CA LEU A 80 -5.20 3.85 8.86
C LEU A 80 -6.03 5.13 8.85
N ALA A 81 -5.42 6.29 8.63
CA ALA A 81 -6.13 7.56 8.51
C ALA A 81 -7.11 7.56 7.33
N THR A 82 -6.68 7.04 6.17
CA THR A 82 -7.51 6.90 4.96
C THR A 82 -8.70 5.98 5.21
N TYR A 83 -8.47 4.85 5.88
CA TYR A 83 -9.55 3.95 6.32
C TYR A 83 -10.54 4.66 7.25
N LYS A 84 -10.04 5.33 8.30
CA LYS A 84 -10.88 6.04 9.28
C LYS A 84 -11.73 7.13 8.63
N TYR A 85 -11.13 7.91 7.73
CA TYR A 85 -11.84 8.92 6.95
C TYR A 85 -12.97 8.32 6.11
N SER A 86 -12.72 7.15 5.49
CA SER A 86 -13.72 6.43 4.70
C SER A 86 -14.90 5.99 5.59
N ILE A 87 -14.62 5.37 6.74
CA ILE A 87 -15.66 4.96 7.69
C ILE A 87 -16.45 6.14 8.24
N GLU A 88 -15.79 7.24 8.61
CA GLU A 88 -16.46 8.44 9.11
C GLU A 88 -17.46 9.00 8.07
N ASN A 89 -17.11 8.97 6.78
CA ASN A 89 -18.01 9.38 5.71
C ASN A 89 -19.21 8.42 5.57
N LEU A 90 -19.01 7.11 5.70
CA LEU A 90 -20.11 6.15 5.70
C LEU A 90 -21.05 6.37 6.90
N GLU A 91 -20.50 6.67 8.08
CA GLU A 91 -21.28 6.97 9.29
C GLU A 91 -22.07 8.27 9.14
N LYS A 92 -21.51 9.30 8.49
CA LYS A 92 -22.24 10.54 8.17
C LYS A 92 -23.45 10.26 7.26
N LEU A 93 -23.31 9.38 6.27
CA LEU A 93 -24.41 9.00 5.37
C LEU A 93 -25.56 8.31 6.13
N LEU A 94 -25.29 7.61 7.24
CA LEU A 94 -26.33 7.01 8.09
C LEU A 94 -27.21 8.04 8.81
N THR A 95 -26.80 9.30 8.87
CA THR A 95 -27.58 10.36 9.54
C THR A 95 -28.62 11.01 8.64
N LEU A 96 -28.63 10.68 7.35
CA LEU A 96 -29.57 11.25 6.39
C LEU A 96 -31.00 10.80 6.65
N HIS A 97 -31.94 11.75 6.65
CA HIS A 97 -33.36 11.46 6.71
C HIS A 97 -33.88 11.13 5.29
N LEU A 98 -34.14 9.85 5.04
CA LEU A 98 -34.55 9.33 3.74
C LEU A 98 -35.87 8.54 3.85
N THR A 99 -36.53 8.27 2.72
CA THR A 99 -37.67 7.34 2.71
C THR A 99 -37.19 5.91 3.06
N PRO A 100 -38.08 5.02 3.49
CA PRO A 100 -37.70 3.63 3.80
C PRO A 100 -37.01 2.91 2.63
N GLU A 101 -37.47 3.12 1.40
CA GLU A 101 -36.90 2.47 0.20
C GLU A 101 -35.49 2.98 -0.11
N MET A 102 -35.28 4.30 0.02
CA MET A 102 -33.97 4.92 -0.14
C MET A 102 -33.01 4.48 0.98
N SER A 103 -33.51 4.38 2.21
CA SER A 103 -32.73 3.93 3.37
C SER A 103 -32.28 2.49 3.21
N PHE A 104 -33.17 1.61 2.73
CA PHE A 104 -32.83 0.22 2.43
C PHE A 104 -31.70 0.12 1.40
N THR A 105 -31.83 0.86 0.30
CA THR A 105 -30.80 0.90 -0.76
C THR A 105 -29.47 1.45 -0.23
N LEU A 106 -29.53 2.55 0.53
CA LEU A 106 -28.32 3.14 1.12
C LEU A 106 -27.63 2.17 2.07
N ASN A 107 -28.37 1.50 2.97
CA ASN A 107 -27.77 0.54 3.90
C ASN A 107 -27.01 -0.58 3.19
N GLN A 108 -27.53 -1.07 2.06
CA GLN A 108 -26.84 -2.06 1.22
C GLN A 108 -25.52 -1.51 0.66
N GLN A 109 -25.54 -0.29 0.13
CA GLN A 109 -24.34 0.36 -0.41
C GLN A 109 -23.31 0.65 0.68
N LEU A 110 -23.74 1.07 1.87
CA LEU A 110 -22.85 1.31 3.01
C LEU A 110 -22.25 0.01 3.55
N PHE A 111 -22.99 -1.10 3.52
CA PHE A 111 -22.46 -2.42 3.87
C PHE A 111 -21.33 -2.83 2.90
N ILE A 112 -21.55 -2.65 1.59
CA ILE A 112 -20.52 -2.87 0.56
C ILE A 112 -19.33 -1.93 0.79
N GLY A 113 -19.59 -0.65 1.05
CA GLY A 113 -18.57 0.37 1.29
C GLY A 113 -17.69 0.08 2.51
N ALA A 114 -18.26 -0.43 3.60
CA ALA A 114 -17.50 -0.82 4.78
C ALA A 114 -16.52 -1.97 4.50
N PHE A 115 -16.95 -2.97 3.72
CA PHE A 115 -16.05 -4.02 3.22
C PHE A 115 -15.01 -3.47 2.26
N GLY A 116 -15.40 -2.57 1.34
CA GLY A 116 -14.46 -1.93 0.42
C GLY A 116 -13.35 -1.17 1.14
N ALA A 117 -13.68 -0.41 2.20
CA ALA A 117 -12.69 0.28 3.02
C ALA A 117 -11.76 -0.70 3.75
N MET A 118 -12.28 -1.80 4.29
CA MET A 118 -11.47 -2.85 4.92
C MET A 118 -10.55 -3.55 3.91
N GLU A 119 -11.07 -3.93 2.74
CA GLU A 119 -10.32 -4.61 1.68
C GLU A 119 -9.17 -3.71 1.18
N ALA A 120 -9.44 -2.42 0.96
CA ALA A 120 -8.42 -1.44 0.59
C ALA A 120 -7.36 -1.28 1.69
N PHE A 121 -7.76 -1.15 2.96
CA PHE A 121 -6.83 -1.10 4.10
C PHE A 121 -5.89 -2.31 4.13
N LEU A 122 -6.43 -3.53 3.96
CA LEU A 122 -5.63 -4.75 3.96
C LEU A 122 -4.68 -4.78 2.74
N CYS A 123 -5.13 -4.32 1.58
CA CYS A 123 -4.29 -4.21 0.38
C CYS A 123 -3.10 -3.29 0.60
N ASP A 124 -3.38 -2.06 1.04
CA ASP A 124 -2.38 -1.03 1.24
C ASP A 124 -1.39 -1.44 2.34
N MET A 125 -1.86 -2.02 3.46
CA MET A 125 -0.98 -2.55 4.50
C MET A 125 -0.07 -3.66 3.97
N CYS A 126 -0.60 -4.57 3.14
CA CYS A 126 0.18 -5.64 2.55
C CYS A 126 1.31 -5.09 1.67
N LEU A 127 0.98 -4.18 0.74
CA LEU A 127 1.94 -3.54 -0.16
C LEU A 127 2.98 -2.72 0.61
N CYS A 128 2.52 -1.90 1.56
CA CYS A 128 3.38 -1.06 2.40
C CYS A 128 4.44 -1.89 3.13
N PHE A 129 4.05 -3.01 3.76
CA PHE A 129 5.01 -3.83 4.49
C PHE A 129 5.88 -4.72 3.60
N ILE A 130 5.37 -5.24 2.48
CA ILE A 130 6.20 -6.06 1.56
C ILE A 130 7.42 -5.27 1.06
N LYS A 131 7.24 -3.98 0.77
CA LYS A 131 8.31 -3.10 0.24
C LYS A 131 9.30 -2.63 1.30
N ARG A 132 8.93 -2.67 2.59
CA ARG A 132 9.77 -2.19 3.70
C ARG A 132 10.98 -3.08 4.02
N SER A 133 10.94 -4.36 3.64
CA SER A 133 12.03 -5.28 3.94
C SER A 133 12.21 -6.35 2.86
N PRO A 134 13.45 -6.58 2.39
CA PRO A 134 13.76 -7.71 1.49
C PRO A 134 13.35 -9.07 2.08
N ILE A 135 13.30 -9.20 3.40
CA ILE A 135 12.83 -10.42 4.07
C ILE A 135 11.34 -10.63 3.81
N TYR A 136 10.52 -9.58 3.97
CA TYR A 136 9.10 -9.66 3.68
C TYR A 136 8.82 -9.87 2.20
N THR A 137 9.55 -9.20 1.31
CA THR A 137 9.52 -9.47 -0.14
C THR A 137 9.79 -10.95 -0.43
N THR A 138 10.85 -11.50 0.16
CA THR A 138 11.24 -12.91 -0.03
C THR A 138 10.18 -13.87 0.53
N ASN A 139 9.60 -13.58 1.70
CA ASN A 139 8.58 -14.42 2.31
C ASN A 139 7.29 -14.41 1.47
N TYR A 140 6.88 -13.23 0.99
CA TYR A 140 5.72 -13.08 0.13
C TYR A 140 5.87 -13.93 -1.14
N LEU A 141 7.02 -13.85 -1.83
CA LEU A 141 7.30 -14.65 -3.02
C LEU A 141 7.19 -16.16 -2.77
N LYS A 142 7.59 -16.64 -1.59
CA LYS A 142 7.51 -18.07 -1.23
C LYS A 142 6.09 -18.54 -0.96
N ILE A 143 5.21 -17.65 -0.54
CA ILE A 143 3.85 -17.99 -0.09
C ILE A 143 2.82 -17.73 -1.18
N CYS A 144 2.98 -16.64 -1.93
CA CYS A 144 2.06 -16.20 -2.96
C CYS A 144 1.90 -17.30 -4.02
N PRO A 145 0.70 -17.91 -4.16
CA PRO A 145 0.52 -19.10 -5.00
C PRO A 145 0.87 -18.90 -6.48
N SER A 146 0.64 -17.70 -7.02
CA SER A 146 0.97 -17.34 -8.40
C SER A 146 2.48 -17.26 -8.64
N LEU A 147 3.26 -16.82 -7.64
CA LEU A 147 4.69 -16.53 -7.80
C LEU A 147 5.59 -17.68 -7.34
N LYS A 148 5.21 -18.42 -6.30
CA LYS A 148 6.09 -19.39 -5.63
C LYS A 148 6.65 -20.52 -6.50
N ASN A 149 5.95 -20.83 -7.60
CA ASN A 149 6.29 -21.93 -8.50
C ASN A 149 6.99 -21.46 -9.78
N GLU A 150 7.25 -20.15 -9.93
CA GLU A 150 7.96 -19.62 -11.09
C GLU A 150 9.40 -20.15 -11.13
N LYS A 151 9.85 -20.54 -12.33
CA LYS A 151 11.22 -21.01 -12.59
C LYS A 151 11.92 -20.01 -13.49
N ILE A 152 13.05 -19.49 -13.02
CA ILE A 152 13.87 -18.51 -13.75
C ILE A 152 15.18 -19.18 -14.20
N LYS A 153 15.58 -18.96 -15.46
CA LYS A 153 16.91 -19.38 -15.92
C LYS A 153 17.96 -18.41 -15.40
N LEU A 154 19.16 -18.90 -15.10
CA LEU A 154 20.22 -18.07 -14.54
C LEU A 154 20.62 -16.91 -15.47
N CYS A 155 20.57 -17.10 -16.78
CA CYS A 155 20.87 -16.04 -17.76
C CYS A 155 19.89 -14.86 -17.70
N ASP A 156 18.67 -15.08 -17.23
CA ASP A 156 17.58 -14.10 -17.23
C ASP A 156 17.47 -13.38 -15.87
N ILE A 157 18.35 -13.70 -14.90
CA ILE A 157 18.18 -13.30 -13.50
C ILE A 157 18.08 -11.79 -13.29
N PHE A 158 18.89 -11.00 -14.00
CA PHE A 158 18.89 -9.54 -13.87
C PHE A 158 17.65 -8.92 -14.51
N GLU A 159 17.21 -9.46 -15.65
CA GLU A 159 15.98 -9.01 -16.30
C GLU A 159 14.77 -9.30 -15.40
N GLU A 160 14.67 -10.53 -14.90
CA GLU A 160 13.56 -10.92 -14.02
C GLU A 160 13.58 -10.17 -12.69
N TYR A 161 14.76 -9.89 -12.14
CA TYR A 161 14.91 -9.11 -10.91
C TYR A 161 14.26 -7.72 -11.02
N THR A 162 14.38 -7.04 -12.17
CA THR A 162 13.75 -5.73 -12.39
C THR A 162 12.22 -5.79 -12.41
N LYS A 163 11.63 -6.95 -12.67
CA LYS A 163 10.16 -7.15 -12.76
C LYS A 163 9.54 -7.60 -11.44
N ILE A 164 10.32 -8.04 -10.47
CA ILE A 164 9.82 -8.60 -9.20
C ILE A 164 8.84 -7.65 -8.51
N GLU A 165 9.20 -6.37 -8.36
CA GLU A 165 8.34 -5.41 -7.69
C GLU A 165 7.00 -5.25 -8.40
N SER A 166 7.02 -5.11 -9.73
CA SER A 166 5.78 -4.98 -10.52
C SER A 166 4.87 -6.20 -10.37
N ARG A 167 5.44 -7.42 -10.37
CA ARG A 167 4.67 -8.67 -10.22
C ARG A 167 4.09 -8.82 -8.82
N ILE A 168 4.84 -8.43 -7.80
CA ILE A 168 4.35 -8.40 -6.42
C ILE A 168 3.18 -7.43 -6.29
N ASN A 169 3.32 -6.22 -6.85
CA ASN A 169 2.27 -5.21 -6.78
C ASN A 169 0.99 -5.71 -7.47
N GLU A 170 1.11 -6.26 -8.67
CA GLU A 170 -0.01 -6.86 -9.43
C GLU A 170 -0.67 -8.00 -8.62
N CYS A 171 0.11 -8.97 -8.13
CA CYS A 171 -0.42 -10.10 -7.37
C CYS A 171 -1.09 -9.67 -6.06
N ALA A 172 -0.56 -8.67 -5.37
CA ALA A 172 -1.15 -8.15 -4.15
C ALA A 172 -2.46 -7.40 -4.46
N GLN A 173 -2.48 -6.53 -5.47
CA GLN A 173 -3.67 -5.77 -5.87
C GLN A 173 -4.81 -6.66 -6.38
N ASP A 174 -4.50 -7.75 -7.08
CA ASP A 174 -5.49 -8.71 -7.59
C ASP A 174 -5.99 -9.71 -6.52
N MET A 175 -5.43 -9.66 -5.31
CA MET A 175 -5.84 -10.57 -4.24
C MET A 175 -7.27 -10.28 -3.78
N VAL A 176 -8.04 -11.34 -3.56
CA VAL A 176 -9.42 -11.25 -3.07
C VAL A 176 -9.44 -11.03 -1.55
N TYR A 177 -9.34 -9.77 -1.12
CA TYR A 177 -9.14 -9.41 0.30
C TYR A 177 -10.33 -9.73 1.23
N HIS A 178 -11.55 -9.87 0.73
CA HIS A 178 -12.66 -10.37 1.57
C HIS A 178 -12.53 -11.87 1.88
N ASN A 179 -11.65 -12.62 1.20
CA ASN A 179 -11.31 -13.98 1.60
C ASN A 179 -10.30 -13.95 2.77
N LEU A 180 -10.80 -13.64 3.95
CA LEU A 180 -9.98 -13.42 5.15
C LEU A 180 -9.14 -14.63 5.57
N TRP A 181 -9.49 -15.85 5.14
CA TRP A 181 -8.67 -17.04 5.38
C TRP A 181 -7.37 -17.01 4.59
N ILE A 182 -7.44 -16.62 3.31
CA ILE A 182 -6.26 -16.45 2.47
C ILE A 182 -5.45 -15.26 2.97
N VAL A 183 -6.09 -14.12 3.24
CA VAL A 183 -5.41 -12.92 3.77
C VAL A 183 -4.65 -13.26 5.05
N LYS A 184 -5.30 -13.93 6.00
CA LYS A 184 -4.66 -14.41 7.23
C LYS A 184 -3.40 -15.23 6.92
N SER A 185 -3.52 -16.25 6.06
CA SER A 185 -2.37 -17.10 5.72
C SER A 185 -1.23 -16.32 5.07
N ILE A 186 -1.53 -15.36 4.21
CA ILE A 186 -0.52 -14.50 3.58
C ILE A 186 0.15 -13.62 4.63
N PHE A 187 -0.62 -12.96 5.50
CA PHE A 187 -0.10 -12.01 6.48
C PHE A 187 0.77 -12.69 7.54
N GLU A 188 0.28 -13.79 8.12
CA GLU A 188 1.04 -14.55 9.11
C GLU A 188 2.33 -15.11 8.51
N GLY A 189 2.28 -15.68 7.31
CA GLY A 189 3.48 -16.26 6.70
C GLY A 189 4.46 -15.23 6.14
N THR A 190 3.97 -14.08 5.65
CA THR A 190 4.83 -13.04 5.06
C THR A 190 5.51 -12.21 6.14
N PHE A 191 4.73 -11.74 7.11
CA PHE A 191 5.15 -10.74 8.08
C PHE A 191 5.47 -11.33 9.45
N ASN A 192 5.19 -12.62 9.68
CA ASN A 192 5.37 -13.29 10.97
C ASN A 192 4.60 -12.62 12.12
N ILE A 193 3.43 -12.06 11.81
CA ILE A 193 2.49 -11.52 12.81
C ILE A 193 1.48 -12.58 13.23
N LYS A 194 0.86 -12.37 14.39
CA LYS A 194 -0.38 -13.05 14.75
C LYS A 194 -1.55 -12.28 14.15
N PHE A 195 -2.16 -12.82 13.11
CA PHE A 195 -3.29 -12.14 12.48
C PHE A 195 -4.52 -12.16 13.41
N PRO A 196 -5.28 -11.05 13.50
CA PRO A 196 -6.45 -10.99 14.38
C PRO A 196 -7.51 -12.04 14.05
N SER A 197 -8.41 -12.29 15.01
CA SER A 197 -9.54 -13.18 14.78
C SER A 197 -10.45 -12.62 13.70
N ILE A 198 -10.79 -13.46 12.73
CA ILE A 198 -11.72 -13.14 11.63
C ILE A 198 -13.16 -13.55 11.93
N SER A 199 -13.39 -14.24 13.06
CA SER A 199 -14.66 -14.89 13.40
C SER A 199 -15.85 -13.93 13.44
N ALA A 200 -15.63 -12.66 13.80
CA ALA A 200 -16.68 -11.65 13.86
C ALA A 200 -17.09 -11.13 12.47
N ILE A 201 -16.20 -11.19 11.48
CA ILE A 201 -16.44 -10.67 10.12
C ILE A 201 -16.91 -11.77 9.17
N VAL A 202 -16.42 -13.01 9.34
CA VAL A 202 -16.77 -14.15 8.49
C VAL A 202 -18.28 -14.33 8.26
N PRO A 203 -19.17 -14.18 9.26
CA PRO A 203 -20.63 -14.27 9.07
C PRO A 203 -21.21 -13.27 8.06
N TYR A 204 -20.51 -12.15 7.80
CA TYR A 204 -20.96 -11.10 6.90
C TYR A 204 -20.47 -11.28 5.45
N ILE A 205 -19.50 -12.18 5.19
CA ILE A 205 -18.89 -12.35 3.87
C ILE A 205 -19.90 -12.82 2.82
N GLU A 206 -20.78 -13.78 3.17
CA GLU A 206 -21.82 -14.25 2.24
C GLU A 206 -22.80 -13.14 1.90
N THR A 207 -23.22 -12.36 2.90
CA THR A 207 -24.07 -11.19 2.68
C THR A 207 -23.38 -10.17 1.76
N ARG A 208 -22.09 -9.88 1.96
CA ARG A 208 -21.31 -9.01 1.06
C ARG A 208 -21.30 -9.54 -0.37
N HIS A 209 -21.06 -10.84 -0.54
CA HIS A 209 -21.03 -11.47 -1.86
C HIS A 209 -22.37 -11.34 -2.60
N ASP A 210 -23.48 -11.58 -1.89
CA ASP A 210 -24.82 -11.44 -2.46
C ASP A 210 -25.16 -9.97 -2.78
N LEU A 211 -24.78 -9.03 -1.91
CA LEU A 211 -24.96 -7.60 -2.16
C LEU A 211 -24.23 -7.14 -3.43
N VAL A 212 -22.97 -7.55 -3.62
CA VAL A 212 -22.14 -7.13 -4.76
C VAL A 212 -22.52 -7.85 -6.06
N HIS A 213 -22.66 -9.17 -6.04
CA HIS A 213 -22.77 -9.96 -7.27
C HIS A 213 -24.20 -10.34 -7.65
N ARG A 214 -25.15 -10.17 -6.73
CA ARG A 214 -26.54 -10.57 -6.93
C ARG A 214 -27.53 -9.46 -6.56
N ASN A 215 -27.03 -8.23 -6.40
CA ASN A 215 -27.82 -7.06 -6.02
C ASN A 215 -28.66 -7.32 -4.76
N GLY A 216 -28.06 -7.99 -3.78
CA GLY A 216 -28.68 -8.32 -2.50
C GLY A 216 -29.60 -9.55 -2.51
N LYS A 217 -29.71 -10.27 -3.64
CA LYS A 217 -30.48 -11.51 -3.74
C LYS A 217 -29.60 -12.72 -3.43
N SER A 218 -30.03 -13.61 -2.55
CA SER A 218 -29.31 -14.84 -2.23
C SER A 218 -29.42 -15.89 -3.36
N LYS A 219 -28.82 -17.07 -3.16
CA LYS A 219 -29.00 -18.25 -4.03
C LYS A 219 -30.45 -18.78 -4.06
N ASP A 220 -31.16 -18.71 -2.94
CA ASP A 220 -32.54 -19.17 -2.84
C ASP A 220 -33.57 -18.13 -3.32
N GLY A 221 -33.11 -16.92 -3.60
CA GLY A 221 -33.91 -15.83 -4.15
C GLY A 221 -34.51 -14.88 -3.13
N SER A 222 -34.23 -15.08 -1.83
CA SER A 222 -34.52 -14.10 -0.78
C SER A 222 -33.59 -12.88 -0.86
N TYR A 223 -34.04 -11.74 -0.35
CA TYR A 223 -33.23 -10.53 -0.29
C TYR A 223 -32.58 -10.38 1.08
N ALA A 224 -31.29 -10.05 1.09
CA ALA A 224 -30.56 -9.69 2.29
C ALA A 224 -31.11 -8.37 2.85
N PHE A 225 -31.82 -8.47 3.98
CA PHE A 225 -32.27 -7.30 4.72
C PHE A 225 -31.13 -6.75 5.59
N ILE A 226 -30.75 -5.50 5.32
CA ILE A 226 -29.72 -4.76 6.07
C ILE A 226 -30.39 -3.60 6.78
N ASP A 227 -30.69 -3.79 8.06
CA ASP A 227 -31.12 -2.69 8.92
C ASP A 227 -29.92 -1.91 9.47
N LEU A 228 -30.25 -0.79 10.12
CA LEU A 228 -29.27 0.09 10.73
C LEU A 228 -28.48 -0.61 11.85
N HIS A 229 -29.09 -1.54 12.58
CA HIS A 229 -28.43 -2.26 13.66
C HIS A 229 -27.34 -3.17 13.12
N LYS A 230 -27.68 -4.02 12.14
CA LYS A 230 -26.75 -4.93 11.46
C LYS A 230 -25.60 -4.17 10.82
N LEU A 231 -25.87 -3.02 10.20
CA LEU A 231 -24.82 -2.19 9.60
C LEU A 231 -23.88 -1.57 10.64
N LYS A 232 -24.42 -1.04 11.74
CA LYS A 232 -23.60 -0.53 12.86
C LYS A 232 -22.76 -1.63 13.51
N SER A 233 -23.33 -2.83 13.69
CA SER A 233 -22.59 -4.00 14.17
C SER A 233 -21.46 -4.36 13.22
N LEU A 234 -21.70 -4.40 11.90
CA LEU A 234 -20.64 -4.65 10.91
C LEU A 234 -19.50 -3.62 11.03
N ILE A 235 -19.83 -2.32 10.99
CA ILE A 235 -18.82 -1.25 11.04
C ILE A 235 -18.00 -1.36 12.32
N SER A 236 -18.64 -1.62 13.47
CA SER A 236 -17.94 -1.81 14.74
C SER A 236 -16.98 -3.00 14.72
N GLU A 237 -17.39 -4.15 14.18
CA GLU A 237 -16.52 -5.33 14.10
C GLU A 237 -15.38 -5.15 13.10
N ILE A 238 -15.62 -4.49 11.95
CA ILE A 238 -14.55 -4.14 11.00
C ILE A 238 -13.56 -3.16 11.65
N ASN A 239 -14.04 -2.11 12.34
CA ASN A 239 -13.15 -1.16 13.02
C ASN A 239 -12.22 -1.86 14.02
N LYS A 240 -12.77 -2.73 14.89
CA LYS A 240 -11.97 -3.52 15.85
C LYS A 240 -10.94 -4.39 15.14
N PHE A 241 -11.33 -5.04 14.05
CA PHE A 241 -10.44 -5.90 13.27
C PHE A 241 -9.32 -5.12 12.59
N VAL A 242 -9.63 -3.97 11.98
CA VAL A 242 -8.65 -3.09 11.34
C VAL A 242 -7.67 -2.54 12.36
N GLU A 243 -8.14 -2.07 13.52
CA GLU A 243 -7.29 -1.60 14.61
C GLU A 243 -6.39 -2.73 15.14
N SER A 244 -6.96 -3.92 15.39
CA SER A 244 -6.17 -5.09 15.83
C SER A 244 -5.13 -5.50 14.79
N THR A 245 -5.46 -5.38 13.50
CA THR A 245 -4.54 -5.73 12.40
C THR A 245 -3.41 -4.71 12.36
N PHE A 246 -3.74 -3.42 12.45
CA PHE A 246 -2.77 -2.34 12.51
C PHE A 246 -1.80 -2.49 13.69
N ASP A 247 -2.32 -2.81 14.88
CA ASP A 247 -1.50 -2.99 16.08
C ASP A 247 -0.59 -4.22 15.98
N ALA A 248 -1.05 -5.32 15.36
CA ALA A 248 -0.22 -6.49 15.13
C ALA A 248 1.04 -6.18 14.30
N PHE A 249 0.99 -5.18 13.42
CA PHE A 249 2.15 -4.71 12.67
C PHE A 249 3.07 -3.78 13.47
N LYS A 250 2.60 -3.09 14.51
CA LYS A 250 3.47 -2.29 15.39
C LYS A 250 4.45 -3.17 16.16
N GLU A 251 4.02 -4.38 16.50
CA GLU A 251 4.86 -5.37 17.16
C GLU A 251 6.01 -5.88 16.25
N CYS A 252 5.95 -5.63 14.93
CA CYS A 252 7.02 -5.95 13.98
C CYS A 252 8.15 -4.91 13.88
N ASN A 253 8.03 -3.73 14.52
CA ASN A 253 9.06 -2.68 14.45
C ASN A 253 10.20 -2.88 15.48
N LEU A 254 10.66 -4.12 15.69
CA LEU A 254 11.88 -4.42 16.45
C LEU A 254 12.94 -5.06 15.55
#